data_AF-A0AA37WTC5-F1
#
_entry.id   AF-A0AA37WTC5-F1
#
_cell.length_a   1.000
_cell.length_b   1.000
_cell.length_c   1.000
_cell.angle_alpha   90.00
_cell.angle_beta   90.00
_cell.angle_gamma   90.00
#
_symmetry.space_group_name_H-M   'P 1'
#
loop_
_entity.id
_entity.type
_entity.pdbx_description
1 polymer ?
#
loop_
_entity_poly.entity_id
_entity_poly.type
_entity_poly.pdbx_seq_one_letter_code
_entity_poly.pdbx_strand_id
1 'polypeptide(L)'
;MALPYDELGGAKRLKATVRFIVGDVEVHTCAGNRRQICILAEQFLRYMHARGLRAEIVVQCRDNMIRLEIESYLQEVSRELDMRL
;
A
#
# COMPACT_ATOMS: atom_id res chain seq x y z
N MET A 1 14.07 27.92 8.28
CA MET A 1 14.73 26.61 8.06
C MET A 1 13.68 25.65 7.54
N ALA A 2 13.71 25.32 6.25
CA ALA A 2 12.77 24.39 5.62
C ALA A 2 13.29 22.96 5.77
N LEU A 3 12.40 22.02 6.09
CA LEU A 3 12.72 20.59 6.18
C LEU A 3 13.09 20.05 4.79
N PRO A 4 14.07 19.15 4.66
CA PRO A 4 14.64 18.74 3.36
C PRO A 4 13.77 17.72 2.58
N TYR A 5 12.45 17.74 2.78
CA TYR A 5 11.51 16.83 2.09
C TYR A 5 10.54 17.56 1.15
N ASP A 6 10.76 18.86 0.92
CA ASP A 6 9.91 19.71 0.08
C ASP A 6 10.43 19.83 -1.37
N GLU A 7 10.93 18.74 -1.94
CA GLU A 7 11.18 18.65 -3.39
C GLU A 7 9.98 18.05 -4.12
N LEU A 8 8.90 18.83 -4.20
CA LEU A 8 7.94 18.74 -5.29
C LEU A 8 8.56 19.35 -6.54
N GLY A 9 9.30 18.54 -7.30
CA GLY A 9 9.88 18.98 -8.58
C GLY A 9 10.42 17.81 -9.39
N GLY A 10 9.58 17.20 -10.23
CA GLY A 10 10.07 16.29 -11.28
C GLY A 10 9.16 15.10 -11.55
N ALA A 11 8.33 15.22 -12.57
CA ALA A 11 7.66 14.12 -13.22
C ALA A 11 8.68 13.03 -13.64
N LYS A 12 8.68 11.88 -12.95
CA LYS A 12 9.17 10.53 -13.39
C LYS A 12 9.38 9.52 -12.24
N ARG A 13 8.92 9.75 -11.01
CA ARG A 13 8.99 8.73 -9.96
C ARG A 13 7.77 7.82 -10.02
N LEU A 14 7.98 6.54 -10.27
CA LEU A 14 6.93 5.54 -10.16
C LEU A 14 6.43 5.47 -8.73
N LYS A 15 5.28 6.11 -8.50
CA LYS A 15 4.52 6.01 -7.28
C LYS A 15 4.17 4.54 -7.08
N ALA A 16 4.74 3.92 -6.05
CA ALA A 16 4.28 2.60 -5.63
C ALA A 16 2.75 2.66 -5.47
N THR A 17 2.06 1.79 -6.20
CA THR A 17 0.60 1.71 -6.23
C THR A 17 0.21 0.37 -5.66
N VAL A 18 -0.66 0.35 -4.67
CA VAL A 18 -1.22 -0.88 -4.11
C VAL A 18 -2.65 -0.99 -4.63
N ARG A 19 -2.95 -2.12 -5.26
CA ARG A 19 -4.28 -2.49 -5.72
C ARG A 19 -4.88 -3.44 -4.69
N PHE A 20 -6.11 -3.16 -4.29
CA PHE A 20 -6.91 -4.03 -3.44
C PHE A 20 -8.09 -4.55 -4.24
N ILE A 21 -8.29 -5.86 -4.23
CA ILE A 21 -9.47 -6.50 -4.85
C ILE A 21 -10.38 -6.95 -3.70
N VAL A 22 -11.56 -6.38 -3.62
CA VAL A 22 -12.55 -6.62 -2.57
C VAL A 22 -13.84 -7.09 -3.21
N GLY A 23 -14.06 -8.42 -3.25
CA GLY A 23 -15.14 -8.99 -4.05
C GLY A 23 -14.95 -8.63 -5.52
N ASP A 24 -15.92 -7.93 -6.10
CA ASP A 24 -15.89 -7.47 -7.50
C ASP A 24 -15.39 -6.02 -7.66
N VAL A 25 -14.96 -5.38 -6.56
CA VAL A 25 -14.52 -3.98 -6.55
C VAL A 25 -13.01 -3.90 -6.47
N GLU A 26 -12.44 -3.06 -7.31
CA GLU A 26 -11.02 -2.79 -7.33
C GLU A 26 -10.71 -1.38 -6.82
N VAL A 27 -9.83 -1.28 -5.82
CA VAL A 27 -9.41 -0.01 -5.21
C VAL A 27 -7.92 0.20 -5.45
N HIS A 28 -7.56 1.36 -6.00
CA HIS A 28 -6.16 1.72 -6.25
C HIS A 28 -5.73 2.83 -5.30
N THR A 29 -4.65 2.57 -4.56
CA THR A 29 -4.04 3.56 -3.68
C THR A 29 -2.63 3.83 -4.17
N CYS A 30 -2.29 5.11 -4.36
CA CYS A 30 -0.92 5.52 -4.71
C CYS A 30 -0.43 6.58 -3.72
N ALA A 31 0.87 6.58 -3.42
CA ALA A 31 1.48 7.60 -2.57
C ALA A 31 2.85 8.04 -3.11
N GLY A 32 3.31 9.22 -2.64
CA GLY A 32 4.58 9.80 -3.06
C GLY A 32 5.81 9.11 -2.47
N ASN A 33 5.63 8.34 -1.39
CA ASN A 33 6.70 7.59 -0.75
C ASN A 33 6.20 6.26 -0.15
N ARG A 34 7.14 5.35 0.13
CA ARG A 34 6.91 4.01 0.67
C ARG A 34 6.14 4.03 2.00
N ARG A 35 6.49 4.95 2.91
CA ARG A 35 5.87 5.01 4.24
C ARG A 35 4.39 5.35 4.16
N GLN A 36 4.03 6.33 3.34
CA GLN A 36 2.64 6.75 3.14
C GLN A 36 1.80 5.63 2.54
N ILE A 37 2.33 4.91 1.53
CA ILE A 37 1.57 3.82 0.91
C ILE A 37 1.34 2.68 1.91
N CYS A 38 2.32 2.33 2.74
CA CYS A 38 2.16 1.34 3.80
C CYS A 38 1.09 1.74 4.82
N ILE A 39 1.09 2.99 5.29
CA ILE A 39 0.10 3.49 6.26
C ILE A 39 -1.31 3.45 5.66
N LEU A 40 -1.49 3.95 4.43
CA LEU A 40 -2.79 3.96 3.77
C LEU A 40 -3.30 2.55 3.51
N ALA A 41 -2.43 1.66 3.05
CA ALA A 41 -2.74 0.27 2.79
C ALA A 41 -3.16 -0.47 4.07
N GLU A 42 -2.42 -0.29 5.15
CA GLU A 42 -2.76 -0.87 6.45
C GLU A 42 -4.10 -0.35 6.97
N GLN A 43 -4.32 0.97 6.95
CA GLN A 43 -5.59 1.57 7.39
C GLN A 43 -6.76 1.00 6.60
N PHE A 44 -6.59 0.84 5.29
CA PHE A 44 -7.60 0.22 4.44
C PHE A 44 -7.85 -1.24 4.85
N LEU A 45 -6.80 -2.05 4.98
CA LEU A 45 -6.92 -3.45 5.39
C LEU A 45 -7.62 -3.62 6.73
N ARG A 46 -7.24 -2.84 7.74
CA ARG A 46 -7.90 -2.85 9.06
C ARG A 46 -9.38 -2.46 8.95
N TYR A 47 -9.71 -1.48 8.12
CA TYR A 47 -11.09 -1.03 7.90
C TYR A 47 -11.95 -2.06 7.18
N MET A 48 -11.38 -2.79 6.23
CA MET A 48 -12.05 -3.89 5.51
C MET A 48 -12.24 -5.10 6.41
N HIS A 49 -11.21 -5.48 7.16
CA HIS A 49 -11.27 -6.56 8.15
C HIS A 49 -12.35 -6.30 9.20
N ALA A 50 -12.43 -5.08 9.74
CA ALA A 50 -13.46 -4.68 10.69
C ALA A 50 -14.90 -4.80 10.14
N ARG A 51 -15.07 -4.85 8.82
CA ARG A 51 -16.35 -5.08 8.13
C ARG A 51 -16.58 -6.54 7.73
N GLY A 52 -15.65 -7.44 8.06
CA GLY A 52 -15.69 -8.84 7.64
C GLY A 52 -15.44 -9.04 6.15
N LEU A 53 -14.86 -8.04 5.47
CA LEU A 53 -14.56 -8.09 4.05
C LEU A 53 -13.13 -8.57 3.84
N ARG A 54 -12.96 -9.52 2.91
CA ARG A 54 -11.64 -10.00 2.48
C ARG A 54 -11.14 -9.13 1.33
N ALA A 55 -9.85 -8.84 1.33
CA ALA A 55 -9.17 -8.07 0.30
C ALA A 55 -7.94 -8.83 -0.18
N GLU A 56 -7.81 -9.02 -1.49
CA GLU A 56 -6.56 -9.46 -2.12
C GLU A 56 -5.68 -8.24 -2.39
N ILE A 57 -4.38 -8.37 -2.15
CA ILE A 57 -3.42 -7.24 -2.21
C ILE A 57 -2.43 -7.49 -3.34
N VAL A 58 -2.36 -6.54 -4.28
CA VAL A 58 -1.39 -6.57 -5.38
C VAL A 58 -0.56 -5.29 -5.37
N VAL A 59 0.75 -5.40 -5.14
CA VAL A 59 1.65 -4.25 -5.13
C VAL A 59 2.27 -4.03 -6.51
N GLN A 60 1.98 -2.89 -7.12
CA GLN A 60 2.56 -2.45 -8.38
C GLN A 60 3.62 -1.38 -8.13
N CYS A 61 4.88 -1.76 -8.30
CA CYS A 61 6.01 -0.84 -8.28
C CYS A 61 7.00 -1.25 -9.38
N ARG A 62 7.66 -0.26 -10.02
CA ARG A 62 8.76 -0.52 -10.97
C ARG A 62 10.06 -0.90 -10.27
N ASP A 63 10.20 -0.51 -9.01
CA ASP A 63 11.34 -0.87 -8.18
C ASP A 63 11.00 -2.16 -7.40
N ASN A 64 11.72 -3.25 -7.71
CA ASN A 64 11.48 -4.55 -7.11
C ASN A 64 11.80 -4.58 -5.61
N MET A 65 12.79 -3.81 -5.14
CA MET A 65 13.11 -3.75 -3.71
C MET A 65 12.00 -3.06 -2.95
N ILE A 66 11.53 -1.92 -3.45
CA ILE A 66 10.41 -1.20 -2.85
C ILE A 66 9.14 -2.05 -2.88
N ARG A 67 8.89 -2.80 -3.97
CA ARG A 67 7.77 -3.72 -4.06
C ARG A 67 7.82 -4.79 -2.96
N LEU A 68 8.95 -5.50 -2.84
CA LEU A 68 9.12 -6.58 -1.87
C LEU A 68 8.99 -6.09 -0.43
N GLU A 69 9.51 -4.90 -0.12
CA GLU A 69 9.36 -4.31 1.22
C GLU A 69 7.89 -4.01 1.56
N ILE A 70 7.14 -3.44 0.61
CA ILE A 70 5.71 -3.16 0.80
C ILE A 70 4.93 -4.47 0.91
N GLU A 71 5.21 -5.46 0.05
CA GLU A 71 4.58 -6.79 0.11
C GLU A 71 4.84 -7.47 1.45
N SER A 72 6.09 -7.49 1.92
CA SER A 72 6.45 -8.07 3.22
C SER A 72 5.69 -7.40 4.37
N TYR A 73 5.65 -6.06 4.38
CA TYR A 73 4.91 -5.31 5.40
C TYR A 73 3.41 -5.63 5.37
N LEU A 74 2.79 -5.67 4.19
CA LEU A 74 1.37 -5.95 4.07
C LEU A 74 1.03 -7.42 4.36
N GLN A 75 1.95 -8.34 4.13
CA GLN A 75 1.82 -9.73 4.57
C GLN A 75 1.85 -9.85 6.09
N GLU A 76 2.74 -9.11 6.78
CA GLU A 76 2.76 -9.06 8.25
C GLU A 76 1.45 -8.52 8.81
N VAL A 77 0.94 -7.41 8.26
CA VAL A 77 -0.37 -6.85 8.63
C VAL A 77 -1.50 -7.84 8.36
N SER A 78 -1.48 -8.54 7.22
CA SER A 78 -2.51 -9.53 6.87
C SER A 78 -2.49 -10.73 7.84
N ARG A 79 -1.31 -11.17 8.27
CA ARG A 79 -1.14 -12.20 9.29
C ARG A 79 -1.65 -11.73 10.66
N GLU A 80 -1.36 -10.49 11.05
CA GLU A 80 -1.88 -9.89 12.30
C GLU A 80 -3.41 -9.85 12.31
N LEU A 81 -4.01 -9.56 11.15
CA LEU A 81 -5.46 -9.48 10.98
C LEU A 81 -6.13 -10.83 10.69
N ASP A 82 -5.39 -11.95 10.73
CA ASP A 82 -5.88 -13.30 10.42
C ASP A 82 -6.60 -13.40 9.05
N MET A 83 -6.18 -12.58 8.09
CA MET A 83 -6.70 -12.57 6.72
C MET A 83 -5.93 -13.58 5.88
N ARG A 84 -6.64 -14.58 5.32
CA ARG A 84 -6.05 -15.49 4.32
C ARG A 84 -5.89 -14.74 3.00
N LEU A 85 -4.64 -14.51 2.59
CA LEU A 85 -4.23 -14.14 1.23
C LEU A 85 -4.64 -15.24 0.24
#